data_AF-A0A4Q5RHP2-F1
#
_entry.id   AF-A0A4Q5RHP2-F1
#
_cell.length_a   1.000
_cell.length_b   1.000
_cell.length_c   1.000
_cell.angle_alpha   90.00
_cell.angle_beta   90.00
_cell.angle_gamma   90.00
#
_symmetry.space_group_name_H-M   'P 1'
#
loop_
_entity.id
_entity.type
_entity.pdbx_description
1 polymer ?
#
loop_
_entity_poly.entity_id
_entity_poly.type
_entity_poly.pdbx_seq_one_letter_code
_entity_poly.pdbx_strand_id
1 'polypeptide(L)' 'MKNLFSTNPANVTALIARIALGITVFPHGAQKLLGWYGGYGFEGTMGFLTGTAGLPYIIAL' A
#
# COMPACT_ATOMS: atom_id res chain seq x y z
N MET A 1 -16.76 14.21 -14.80
CA MET A 1 -15.53 13.65 -14.17
C MET A 1 -14.91 14.56 -13.11
N LYS A 2 -14.88 15.91 -13.25
CA LYS A 2 -14.26 16.82 -12.26
C LYS A 2 -14.77 16.68 -10.80
N ASN A 3 -16.02 16.28 -10.62
CA ASN A 3 -16.63 16.20 -9.28
C ASN A 3 -16.26 14.94 -8.48
N LEU A 4 -15.75 13.88 -9.12
CA LEU A 4 -15.42 12.62 -8.43
C LEU A 4 -14.17 12.74 -7.56
N PHE A 5 -13.22 13.58 -7.97
CA PHE A 5 -11.97 13.80 -7.25
C PHE A 5 -11.91 15.17 -6.55
N SER A 6 -13.00 15.93 -6.57
CA SER A 6 -13.06 17.23 -5.92
C SER A 6 -13.11 17.05 -4.40
N THR A 7 -12.22 17.71 -3.67
CA THR A 7 -12.20 17.66 -2.20
C THR A 7 -12.06 19.08 -1.64
N ASN A 8 -12.71 19.37 -0.51
CA ASN A 8 -12.59 20.67 0.14
C ASN A 8 -11.21 20.79 0.83
N PRO A 9 -10.36 21.76 0.43
CA PRO A 9 -9.02 21.91 0.99
C PRO A 9 -9.02 22.32 2.47
N ALA A 10 -10.09 22.95 2.95
CA ALA A 10 -10.22 23.35 4.37
C ALA A 10 -10.76 22.23 5.27
N ASN A 11 -11.04 21.03 4.74
CA ASN A 11 -11.57 19.92 5.52
C ASN A 11 -10.46 19.21 6.33
N VAL A 12 -10.27 19.68 7.56
CA VAL A 12 -9.26 19.15 8.50
C VAL A 12 -9.56 17.71 8.93
N THR A 13 -10.82 17.33 9.09
CA THR A 13 -11.21 15.95 9.44
C THR A 13 -10.74 14.95 8.37
N ALA A 14 -10.94 15.28 7.09
CA ALA A 14 -10.46 14.48 5.98
C ALA A 14 -8.92 14.41 5.93
N LEU A 15 -8.23 15.50 6.30
CA LEU A 15 -6.77 15.50 6.40
C LEU A 15 -6.27 14.53 7.47
N ILE A 16 -6.86 14.56 8.67
CA ILE A 16 -6.52 13.65 9.76
C ILE A 16 -6.74 12.20 9.33
N ALA A 17 -7.89 11.90 8.71
CA ALA A 17 -8.18 10.56 8.21
C ALA A 17 -7.15 10.08 7.18
N ARG A 18 -6.71 10.94 6.25
CA ARG A 18 -5.68 10.61 5.26
C ARG A 18 -4.33 10.33 5.91
N ILE A 19 -3.93 11.11 6.91
CA ILE A 19 -2.67 10.90 7.64
C ILE A 19 -2.73 9.57 8.40
N ALA A 20 -3.82 9.30 9.12
CA ALA A 20 -4.00 8.04 9.84
C ALA A 20 -3.92 6.83 8.91
N LEU A 21 -4.60 6.89 7.76
CA LEU A 21 -4.52 5.86 6.72
C LEU A 21 -3.11 5.75 6.14
N GLY A 22 -2.44 6.87 5.86
CA GLY A 22 -1.07 6.90 5.35
C GLY A 22 -0.09 6.21 6.30
N ILE A 23 -0.12 6.56 7.58
CA ILE A 23 0.74 5.96 8.61
C ILE A 23 0.42 4.47 8.80
N THR A 24 -0.81 4.02 8.55
CA THR A 24 -1.17 2.61 8.65
C THR A 24 -0.71 1.82 7.42
N VAL A 25 -1.02 2.29 6.21
CA VAL A 25 -0.79 1.56 4.95
C VAL A 25 0.67 1.63 4.52
N PHE A 26 1.35 2.76 4.75
CA PHE A 26 2.71 2.99 4.27
C PHE A 26 3.74 2.00 4.84
N PRO A 27 3.83 1.76 6.16
CA PRO A 27 4.80 0.79 6.70
C PRO A 27 4.59 -0.62 6.17
N HIS A 28 3.33 -1.05 6.01
CA HIS A 28 3.00 -2.37 5.45
C HIS A 28 3.46 -2.48 3.98
N GLY A 29 3.20 -1.46 3.17
CA GLY A 29 3.68 -1.39 1.79
C GLY A 29 5.21 -1.38 1.72
N ALA A 30 5.86 -0.58 2.59
CA ALA A 30 7.31 -0.49 2.66
C ALA A 30 7.97 -1.81 3.10
N GLN A 31 7.35 -2.58 4.00
CA GLN A 31 7.80 -3.94 4.35
C GLN A 31 7.80 -4.88 3.15
N LYS A 32 6.73 -4.84 2.35
CA LYS A 32 6.51 -5.75 1.22
C LYS A 32 7.27 -5.36 -0.04
N LEU A 33 7.47 -4.06 -0.29
CA LEU A 33 8.17 -3.58 -1.49
C LEU A 33 9.64 -3.31 -1.22
N LEU A 34 9.95 -2.62 -0.13
CA LEU A 34 11.30 -2.11 0.17
C LEU A 34 12.06 -2.96 1.20
N GLY A 35 11.39 -3.91 1.86
CA GLY A 35 11.99 -4.70 2.93
C GLY A 35 12.24 -3.90 4.22
N TRP A 36 11.62 -2.72 4.35
CA TRP A 36 11.78 -1.89 5.54
C TRP A 36 11.26 -2.60 6.79
N TYR A 37 11.82 -2.23 7.95
CA TYR A 37 11.42 -2.77 9.25
C TYR A 37 11.59 -4.30 9.37
N GLY A 38 12.54 -4.89 8.62
CA GLY A 38 12.76 -6.34 8.59
C GLY A 38 11.72 -7.10 7.75
N GLY A 39 10.98 -6.40 6.89
CA GLY A 39 10.05 -7.02 5.94
C GLY A 39 10.76 -7.81 4.83
N TYR A 40 10.01 -8.69 4.17
CA TYR A 40 10.53 -9.61 3.14
C TYR A 40 10.98 -8.92 1.84
N GLY A 41 10.63 -7.65 1.64
CA GLY A 41 10.92 -6.93 0.40
C GLY A 41 10.23 -7.53 -0.82
N PHE A 42 10.49 -6.95 -1.98
CA PHE A 42 9.80 -7.34 -3.20
C PHE A 42 10.04 -8.81 -3.55
N GLU A 43 11.29 -9.27 -3.53
CA GLU A 43 11.63 -10.66 -3.89
C GLU A 43 10.98 -11.69 -2.96
N GLY A 44 11.05 -11.49 -1.64
CA GLY A 44 10.43 -12.41 -0.68
C GLY A 44 8.90 -12.38 -0.74
N THR A 45 8.32 -11.20 -0.95
CA THR A 45 6.86 -11.06 -1.13
C THR A 45 6.40 -11.74 -2.41
N MET A 46 7.08 -11.52 -3.54
CA MET A 46 6.76 -12.18 -4.80
C MET A 46 6.97 -13.68 -4.73
N GLY A 47 8.05 -14.15 -4.09
CA GLY A 47 8.28 -15.56 -3.85
C GLY A 47 7.14 -16.22 -3.07
N PHE A 48 6.61 -15.54 -2.05
CA PHE A 48 5.41 -16.01 -1.36
C PHE A 48 4.18 -16.00 -2.28
N LEU A 49 3.91 -14.89 -3.00
CA LEU A 49 2.70 -14.77 -3.80
C LEU A 49 2.67 -15.75 -4.99
N THR A 50 3.77 -15.91 -5.71
CA THR A 50 3.82 -16.80 -6.87
C THR A 50 4.14 -18.24 -6.48
N GLY A 51 4.91 -18.45 -5.43
CA GLY A 51 5.33 -19.78 -4.98
C GLY A 51 4.31 -20.41 -4.03
N THR A 52 4.07 -19.76 -2.88
CA THR A 52 3.20 -20.32 -1.82
C THR A 52 1.71 -20.10 -2.11
N ALA A 53 1.32 -18.88 -2.50
CA ALA A 53 -0.07 -18.57 -2.80
C ALA A 53 -0.48 -18.97 -4.23
N GLY A 54 0.49 -19.34 -5.09
CA GLY A 54 0.24 -19.84 -6.44
C GLY A 54 -0.35 -18.80 -7.39
N LEU A 55 -0.21 -17.51 -7.08
CA LEU A 55 -0.72 -16.45 -7.94
C LEU A 55 0.14 -16.33 -9.20
N PRO A 56 -0.48 -16.18 -10.39
CA PRO A 56 0.25 -15.79 -11.59
C PRO A 56 0.99 -14.47 -11.35
N TYR A 57 2.21 -14.34 -11.88
CA TYR A 57 3.05 -13.15 -11.69
C TYR A 57 2.32 -11.83 -11.96
N ILE A 58 1.48 -11.78 -13.00
CA ILE A 58 0.77 -10.56 -13.39
C ILE A 58 -0.33 -10.13 -12.40
N ILE A 59 -0.83 -11.07 -11.58
CA ILE A 59 -1.80 -10.80 -10.52
C ILE A 59 -1.10 -10.52 -9.18
N ALA A 60 0.11 -11.07 -9.00
CA ALA A 60 0.92 -10.86 -7.81
C ALA A 60 1.63 -9.49 -7.80
N LEU A 61 1.84 -8.88 -8.98
CA LEU A 61 2.45 -7.56 -9.17
C LEU A 61 1.48 -6.42 -8.84
#